data_AF-A0A397UH06-F1
#
_entry.id   AF-A0A397UH06-F1
#
_cell.length_a   1.000
_cell.length_b   1.000
_cell.length_c   1.000
_cell.angle_alpha   90.00
_cell.angle_beta   90.00
_cell.angle_gamma   90.00
#
_symmetry.space_group_name_H-M   'P 1'
#
loop_
_entity.id
_entity.type
_entity.pdbx_description
1 polymer ?
#
loop_
_entity_poly.entity_id
_entity_poly.type
_entity_poly.pdbx_seq_one_letter_code
_entity_poly.pdbx_strand_id
1 'polypeptide(L)'
;SLFGTLRDRTNNRANDGNQEFLDNLISQLLEEANASSRGPPPASKKFIQNLPIVNKSEIKSDDTCPICAEKFLSNMTPNNNVTRMPCKHMFDKECILPWLKLHNTCPSCRHEVDSDDPAWKKKQLELQRAQDSEEEDPDWMYG
;
A
#
# COMPACT_ATOMS: atom_id res chain seq x y z
N SER A 1 -25.97 46.17 36.84
CA SER A 1 -24.86 45.48 37.54
C SER A 1 -24.07 44.74 36.48
N LEU A 2 -22.91 45.22 35.98
CA LEU A 2 -21.65 45.55 36.67
C LEU A 2 -21.26 44.43 37.66
N PHE A 3 -20.15 43.78 37.33
CA PHE A 3 -19.45 42.66 38.00
C PHE A 3 -19.73 41.25 37.45
N GLY A 4 -18.79 40.81 36.60
CA GLY A 4 -18.67 39.45 36.11
C GLY A 4 -17.60 39.21 35.03
N THR A 5 -16.71 40.17 34.75
CA THR A 5 -15.44 39.90 34.03
C THR A 5 -14.48 39.20 34.97
N LEU A 6 -13.96 38.05 34.52
CA LEU A 6 -12.60 37.52 34.67
C LEU A 6 -12.65 35.99 34.76
N ARG A 7 -12.58 35.33 33.60
CA ARG A 7 -11.88 34.05 33.51
C ARG A 7 -10.94 34.09 32.31
N ASP A 8 -9.67 34.19 32.68
CA ASP A 8 -8.46 33.82 31.94
C ASP A 8 -8.30 34.29 30.50
N ARG A 9 -7.69 35.48 30.42
CA ARG A 9 -6.78 35.86 29.37
C ARG A 9 -5.37 35.48 29.84
N THR A 10 -4.87 34.30 29.44
CA THR A 10 -3.46 33.98 29.08
C THR A 10 -3.19 32.46 29.11
N ASN A 11 -3.56 31.72 28.06
CA ASN A 11 -2.71 30.61 27.58
C ASN A 11 -3.18 30.05 26.21
N ASN A 12 -2.88 30.74 25.11
CA ASN A 12 -2.68 30.12 23.78
C ASN A 12 -2.40 31.19 22.70
N ARG A 13 -1.33 31.96 22.87
CA ARG A 13 -0.84 32.88 21.82
C ARG A 13 0.48 32.42 21.19
N ALA A 14 0.96 31.24 21.57
CA ALA A 14 2.18 30.62 21.05
C ALA A 14 1.91 29.44 20.12
N ASN A 15 0.64 29.08 19.89
CA ASN A 15 0.26 27.96 19.02
C ASN A 15 -0.16 28.38 17.61
N ASP A 16 -0.42 29.66 17.38
CA ASP A 16 -1.02 30.17 16.14
C ASP A 16 -0.06 30.05 14.94
N GLY A 17 1.18 30.55 15.08
CA GLY A 17 2.17 30.51 13.99
C GLY A 17 2.73 29.11 13.69
N ASN A 18 2.75 28.21 14.68
CA ASN A 18 3.12 26.82 14.45
C ASN A 18 2.01 26.06 13.73
N GLN A 19 0.75 26.41 13.98
CA GLN A 19 -0.40 25.80 13.36
C GLN A 19 -0.53 26.24 11.90
N GLU A 20 -0.32 27.53 11.61
CA GLU A 20 -0.20 28.03 10.23
C GLU A 20 0.96 27.38 9.46
N PHE A 21 2.11 27.17 10.10
CA PHE A 21 3.23 26.48 9.48
C PHE A 21 2.91 25.02 9.14
N LEU A 22 2.28 24.29 10.07
CA LEU A 22 1.85 22.91 9.85
C LEU A 22 0.79 22.82 8.75
N ASP A 23 -0.17 23.75 8.70
CA ASP A 23 -1.22 23.76 7.68
C ASP A 23 -0.64 24.04 6.28
N ASN A 24 0.35 24.94 6.18
CA ASN A 24 1.06 25.19 4.92
C ASN A 24 1.89 23.98 4.48
N LEU A 25 2.58 23.30 5.40
CA LEU A 25 3.33 22.08 5.12
C LEU A 25 2.40 20.94 4.67
N ILE A 26 1.26 20.77 5.33
CA ILE A 26 0.24 19.78 4.96
C ILE A 26 -0.28 20.07 3.54
N SER A 27 -0.60 21.32 3.23
CA SER A 27 -1.11 21.71 1.92
C SER A 27 -0.11 21.43 0.81
N GLN A 28 1.17 21.80 1.02
CA GLN A 28 2.23 21.52 0.05
C GLN A 28 2.43 20.01 -0.17
N LEU A 29 2.49 19.21 0.90
CA LEU A 29 2.62 17.76 0.79
C LEU A 29 1.41 17.10 0.12
N LEU A 30 0.19 17.61 0.37
CA LEU A 30 -1.02 17.14 -0.30
C LEU A 30 -1.01 17.47 -1.79
N GLU A 31 -0.51 18.64 -2.17
CA GLU A 31 -0.42 19.07 -3.57
C GLU A 31 0.68 18.30 -4.31
N GLU A 32 1.83 18.07 -3.68
CA GLU A 32 2.91 17.20 -4.19
C GLU A 32 2.45 15.74 -4.32
N ALA A 33 1.72 15.23 -3.32
CA ALA A 33 1.10 13.92 -3.38
C ALA A 33 0.08 13.87 -4.52
N ASN A 34 -0.82 14.85 -4.65
CA ASN A 34 -1.84 14.81 -5.70
C ASN A 34 -1.26 14.96 -7.12
N ALA A 35 -0.16 15.73 -7.28
CA ALA A 35 0.57 15.86 -8.53
C ALA A 35 1.34 14.58 -8.91
N SER A 36 1.77 13.80 -7.93
CA SER A 36 2.62 12.60 -8.11
C SER A 36 1.88 11.26 -7.92
N SER A 37 0.65 11.28 -7.40
CA SER A 37 -0.04 10.06 -6.91
C SER A 37 -1.29 9.76 -7.69
N ARG A 38 -1.12 9.23 -8.90
CA ARG A 38 -1.95 8.06 -9.20
C ARG A 38 -1.34 6.95 -8.37
N GLY A 39 -2.00 6.59 -7.27
CA GLY A 39 -1.58 5.46 -6.43
C GLY A 39 -1.35 4.21 -7.26
N PRO A 40 -0.71 3.17 -6.70
CA PRO A 40 -0.43 1.94 -7.43
C PRO A 40 -1.68 1.47 -8.17
N PRO A 41 -1.57 1.19 -9.48
CA PRO A 41 -2.71 0.87 -10.34
C PRO A 41 -3.41 -0.39 -9.83
N PRO A 42 -4.63 -0.70 -10.29
CA PRO A 42 -5.27 -1.97 -9.97
C PRO A 42 -4.42 -3.16 -10.46
N ALA A 43 -4.49 -4.29 -9.76
CA ALA A 43 -3.88 -5.53 -10.23
C ALA A 43 -4.54 -6.02 -11.51
N SER A 44 -3.79 -6.74 -12.34
CA SER A 44 -4.31 -7.32 -13.58
C SER A 44 -5.42 -8.31 -13.28
N LYS A 45 -6.43 -8.35 -14.15
CA LYS A 45 -7.58 -9.26 -13.96
C LYS A 45 -7.13 -10.72 -13.97
N LYS A 46 -6.11 -11.02 -14.78
CA LYS A 46 -5.50 -12.36 -14.85
C LYS A 46 -4.83 -12.74 -13.53
N PHE A 47 -4.10 -11.83 -12.90
CA PHE A 47 -3.49 -12.07 -11.60
C PHE A 47 -4.55 -12.35 -10.53
N ILE A 48 -5.59 -11.52 -10.46
CA ILE A 48 -6.69 -11.68 -9.51
C ILE A 48 -7.41 -13.03 -9.67
N GLN A 49 -7.64 -13.48 -10.90
CA GLN A 49 -8.30 -14.75 -11.19
C GLN A 49 -7.44 -15.97 -10.85
N ASN A 50 -6.12 -15.87 -11.05
CA ASN A 50 -5.16 -16.95 -10.85
C ASN A 50 -4.42 -16.85 -9.50
N LEU A 51 -5.01 -16.19 -8.50
CA LEU A 51 -4.42 -16.12 -7.17
C LEU A 51 -4.20 -17.53 -6.61
N PRO A 52 -2.95 -17.89 -6.24
CA PRO A 52 -2.64 -19.19 -5.68
C PRO A 52 -3.47 -19.47 -4.42
N ILE A 53 -4.26 -20.54 -4.45
CA ILE A 53 -5.02 -21.01 -3.29
C ILE A 53 -4.12 -21.91 -2.45
N VAL A 54 -4.08 -21.66 -1.14
CA VAL A 54 -3.31 -22.44 -0.18
C VAL A 54 -4.16 -23.60 0.33
N ASN A 55 -3.59 -24.81 0.37
CA ASN A 55 -4.26 -25.96 0.93
C ASN A 55 -4.36 -25.85 2.46
N LYS A 56 -5.45 -26.39 3.05
CA LYS A 56 -5.63 -26.44 4.51
C LYS A 56 -4.46 -27.07 5.26
N SER A 57 -3.78 -28.04 4.65
CA SER A 57 -2.62 -28.73 5.23
C SER A 57 -1.38 -27.85 5.38
N GLU A 58 -1.29 -26.76 4.63
CA GLU A 58 -0.16 -25.81 4.67
C GLU A 58 -0.38 -24.67 5.69
N ILE A 59 -1.60 -24.57 6.24
CA ILE A 59 -2.01 -23.48 7.14
C ILE A 59 -1.87 -23.97 8.57
N LYS A 60 -1.14 -23.23 9.40
CA LYS A 60 -1.03 -23.56 10.83
C LYS A 60 -2.26 -23.09 11.58
N SER A 61 -2.52 -23.70 12.74
CA SER A 61 -3.69 -23.39 13.59
C SER A 61 -3.68 -21.98 14.20
N ASP A 62 -2.51 -21.34 14.23
CA ASP A 62 -2.25 -20.00 14.74
C ASP A 62 -2.16 -18.94 13.64
N ASP A 63 -2.13 -19.32 12.36
CA ASP A 63 -2.06 -18.37 11.27
C ASP A 63 -3.38 -17.57 11.15
N THR A 64 -3.25 -16.24 11.06
CA THR A 64 -4.36 -15.29 10.98
C THR A 64 -4.25 -14.40 9.75
N CYS A 65 -5.39 -13.93 9.27
CA CYS A 65 -5.48 -12.96 8.19
C CYS A 65 -5.11 -11.55 8.70
N PRO A 66 -4.10 -10.87 8.14
CA PRO A 66 -3.71 -9.52 8.59
C PRO A 66 -4.78 -8.43 8.39
N ILE A 67 -5.81 -8.69 7.58
CA ILE A 67 -6.84 -7.71 7.21
C ILE A 67 -8.03 -7.77 8.18
N CYS A 68 -8.58 -8.96 8.43
CA CYS A 68 -9.72 -9.14 9.35
C CYS A 68 -9.29 -9.59 10.76
N ALA A 69 -8.02 -9.92 10.97
CA ALA A 69 -7.46 -10.45 12.22
C ALA A 69 -8.06 -11.78 12.71
N GLU A 70 -8.80 -12.51 11.85
CA GLU A 70 -9.35 -13.82 12.16
C GLU A 70 -8.41 -14.96 11.74
N LYS A 71 -8.58 -16.14 12.37
CA LYS A 71 -7.83 -17.33 11.99
C LYS A 71 -8.30 -17.86 10.64
N PHE A 72 -7.34 -18.27 9.81
CA PHE A 72 -7.66 -18.81 8.49
C PHE A 72 -8.56 -20.05 8.55
N LEU A 73 -8.24 -21.00 9.43
CA LEU A 73 -8.99 -22.24 9.51
C LEU A 73 -10.43 -22.06 10.02
N SER A 74 -10.71 -21.01 10.80
CA SER A 74 -12.07 -20.72 11.27
C SER A 74 -12.92 -20.01 10.23
N ASN A 75 -12.30 -19.16 9.39
CA ASN A 75 -12.99 -18.36 8.39
C ASN A 75 -13.06 -19.04 6.99
N MET A 76 -12.52 -20.25 6.86
CA MET A 76 -12.44 -20.94 5.58
C MET A 76 -13.78 -21.57 5.18
N THR A 77 -14.39 -21.05 4.12
CA THR A 77 -15.65 -21.52 3.53
C THR A 77 -15.44 -21.93 2.07
N PRO A 78 -16.42 -22.56 1.38
CA PRO A 78 -16.29 -22.88 -0.04
C PRO A 78 -15.97 -21.66 -0.92
N ASN A 79 -16.42 -20.47 -0.51
CA ASN A 79 -16.23 -19.21 -1.23
C ASN A 79 -15.03 -18.40 -0.69
N ASN A 80 -14.70 -18.55 0.59
CA ASN A 80 -13.59 -17.85 1.24
C ASN A 80 -12.44 -18.82 1.53
N ASN A 81 -11.52 -18.92 0.57
CA ASN A 81 -10.30 -19.72 0.71
C ASN A 81 -9.11 -18.83 1.07
N VAL A 82 -8.02 -19.42 1.57
CA VAL A 82 -6.78 -18.68 1.78
C VAL A 82 -6.00 -18.60 0.48
N THR A 83 -5.49 -17.41 0.19
CA THR A 83 -4.64 -17.14 -0.97
C THR A 83 -3.26 -16.71 -0.52
N ARG A 84 -2.26 -16.97 -1.37
CA ARG A 84 -0.87 -16.58 -1.12
C ARG A 84 -0.36 -15.69 -2.26
N MET A 85 0.15 -14.52 -1.88
CA MET A 85 0.81 -13.58 -2.78
C MET A 85 2.19 -14.12 -3.20
N PRO A 86 2.78 -13.66 -4.32
CA PRO A 86 4.14 -14.05 -4.74
C PRO A 86 5.22 -13.72 -3.70
N CYS A 87 4.98 -12.69 -2.88
CA CYS A 87 5.81 -12.35 -1.72
C CYS A 87 5.59 -13.25 -0.49
N LYS A 88 4.83 -14.35 -0.62
CA LYS A 88 4.51 -15.36 0.40
C LYS A 88 3.56 -14.95 1.52
N HIS A 89 3.08 -13.70 1.55
CA HIS A 89 2.03 -13.28 2.48
C HIS A 89 0.69 -13.95 2.16
N MET A 90 -0.03 -14.35 3.21
CA MET A 90 -1.31 -15.06 3.11
C MET A 90 -2.47 -14.17 3.54
N PHE A 91 -3.60 -14.29 2.85
CA PHE A 91 -4.82 -13.55 3.12
C PHE A 91 -6.04 -14.39 2.78
N ASP A 92 -7.16 -14.13 3.46
CA ASP A 92 -8.46 -14.60 3.01
C ASP A 92 -8.76 -14.01 1.62
N LYS A 93 -9.26 -14.85 0.71
CA LYS A 93 -9.58 -14.45 -0.66
C LYS A 93 -10.53 -13.25 -0.67
N GLU A 94 -11.56 -13.27 0.17
CA GLU A 94 -12.53 -12.17 0.22
C GLU A 94 -11.93 -10.89 0.81
N CYS A 95 -10.93 -10.99 1.68
CA CYS A 95 -10.25 -9.82 2.25
C CYS A 95 -9.27 -9.16 1.27
N ILE A 96 -8.53 -9.95 0.48
CA ILE A 96 -7.51 -9.41 -0.43
C ILE A 96 -8.09 -8.90 -1.76
N LEU A 97 -9.24 -9.45 -2.20
CA LEU A 97 -9.84 -9.09 -3.49
C LEU A 97 -10.23 -7.61 -3.62
N PRO A 98 -10.90 -6.97 -2.63
CA PRO A 98 -11.20 -5.53 -2.70
C PRO A 98 -9.93 -4.68 -2.84
N TRP A 99 -8.86 -5.06 -2.15
CA TRP A 99 -7.57 -4.38 -2.23
C TRP A 99 -6.96 -4.49 -3.63
N LEU A 100 -6.88 -5.70 -4.18
CA LEU A 100 -6.27 -5.93 -5.51
C LEU A 100 -7.03 -5.27 -6.66
N LYS A 101 -8.33 -5.01 -6.48
CA LYS A 101 -9.14 -4.23 -7.44
C LYS A 101 -8.77 -2.74 -7.48
N LEU A 102 -8.10 -2.23 -6.46
CA LEU A 102 -7.70 -0.83 -6.35
C LEU A 102 -6.18 -0.66 -6.49
N HIS A 103 -5.41 -1.63 -6.00
CA HIS A 103 -3.96 -1.57 -5.89
C HIS A 103 -3.30 -2.89 -6.27
N ASN A 104 -2.23 -2.84 -7.07
CA ASN A 104 -1.42 -3.99 -7.46
C ASN A 104 -0.32 -4.28 -6.43
N THR A 105 -0.53 -3.99 -5.15
CA THR A 105 0.49 -4.15 -4.11
C THR A 105 0.03 -5.07 -3.00
N CYS A 106 0.96 -5.78 -2.36
CA CYS A 106 0.68 -6.54 -1.15
C CYS A 106 0.40 -5.59 0.04
N PRO A 107 -0.72 -5.77 0.79
CA PRO A 107 -1.01 -4.96 1.97
C PRO A 107 0.07 -5.02 3.06
N SER A 108 0.77 -6.15 3.19
CA SER A 108 1.76 -6.36 4.26
C SER A 108 3.15 -5.83 3.92
N CYS A 109 3.61 -5.98 2.67
CA CYS A 109 4.99 -5.65 2.29
C CYS A 109 5.14 -4.75 1.07
N ARG A 110 4.04 -4.27 0.49
CA ARG A 110 4.00 -3.40 -0.70
C ARG A 110 4.60 -3.99 -1.97
N HIS A 111 4.94 -5.29 -2.00
CA HIS A 111 5.39 -5.97 -3.20
C HIS A 111 4.37 -5.79 -4.34
N GLU A 112 4.83 -5.26 -5.47
CA GLU A 112 4.00 -5.04 -6.65
C GLU A 112 3.75 -6.35 -7.40
N VAL A 113 2.59 -6.45 -8.03
CA VAL A 113 2.19 -7.54 -8.92
C VAL A 113 1.75 -6.96 -10.26
N ASP A 114 1.60 -7.83 -11.27
CA ASP A 114 1.24 -7.42 -12.62
C ASP A 114 -0.02 -6.56 -12.65
N SER A 115 0.04 -5.43 -13.36
CA SER A 115 -1.09 -4.54 -13.63
C SER A 115 -1.39 -4.47 -15.13
N ASP A 116 -2.67 -4.28 -15.46
CA ASP A 116 -3.10 -4.02 -16.84
C ASP A 116 -2.94 -2.54 -17.26
N ASP A 117 -2.57 -1.66 -16.33
CA ASP A 117 -2.44 -0.22 -16.56
C ASP A 117 -1.31 0.13 -17.56
N PRO A 118 -1.58 0.95 -18.59
CA PRO A 118 -0.57 1.32 -19.58
C PRO A 118 0.62 2.10 -19.02
N ALA A 119 0.39 2.96 -18.03
CA ALA A 119 1.46 3.75 -17.42
C ALA A 119 2.37 2.85 -16.58
N TRP A 120 1.81 1.87 -15.87
CA TRP A 120 2.59 0.85 -15.16
C TRP A 120 3.45 0.01 -16.12
N LYS A 121 2.88 -0.47 -17.23
CA LYS A 121 3.63 -1.25 -18.24
C LYS A 121 4.78 -0.44 -18.84
N LYS A 122 4.55 0.84 -19.16
CA LYS A 122 5.58 1.75 -19.66
C LYS A 122 6.70 1.92 -18.64
N LYS A 123 6.37 2.15 -17.36
CA LYS A 123 7.34 2.25 -16.27
C LYS A 123 8.17 0.97 -16.13
N GLN A 124 7.56 -0.20 -16.17
CA GLN A 124 8.28 -1.47 -16.07
C GLN A 124 9.23 -1.69 -17.26
N LEU A 125 8.81 -1.34 -18.48
CA LEU A 125 9.68 -1.40 -19.66
C LEU A 125 10.87 -0.42 -19.56
N GLU A 126 10.64 0.78 -19.04
CA GLU A 126 11.71 1.76 -18.81
C GLU A 126 12.72 1.26 -17.77
N LEU A 127 12.25 0.64 -16.67
CA LEU A 127 13.11 0.01 -15.67
C LEU A 127 13.94 -1.14 -16.26
N GLN A 128 13.31 -2.02 -17.05
CA GLN A 128 14.01 -3.12 -17.72
C GLN A 128 15.11 -2.60 -18.65
N ARG A 129 14.80 -1.60 -19.48
CA ARG A 129 15.76 -0.98 -20.40
C ARG A 129 16.94 -0.35 -19.68
N ALA A 130 16.72 0.23 -18.50
CA ALA A 130 17.78 0.80 -17.67
C ALA A 130 18.71 -0.31 -17.13
N GLN A 131 18.14 -1.43 -16.65
CA GLN A 131 18.91 -2.58 -16.19
C GLN A 131 19.75 -3.20 -17.30
N ASP A 132 19.17 -3.41 -18.49
CA ASP A 132 19.88 -3.97 -19.64
C ASP A 132 21.07 -3.09 -20.06
N SER A 133 20.95 -1.75 -19.94
CA SER A 133 22.04 -0.82 -20.27
C SER A 133 23.18 -0.78 -19.23
N GLU A 134 22.94 -1.20 -17.98
CA GLU A 134 23.96 -1.25 -16.92
C GLU A 134 24.82 -2.53 -17.01
N GLU A 135 24.30 -3.61 -17.58
CA GLU A 135 25.01 -4.88 -17.77
C GLU A 135 25.96 -4.87 -18.99
N GLU A 136 25.73 -3.99 -19.96
CA GLU A 136 26.54 -3.88 -21.19
C GLU A 136 27.85 -3.09 -21.03
N ASP A 137 28.15 -2.54 -19.85
CA ASP A 137 29.36 -1.75 -19.61
C ASP A 137 30.35 -2.46 -18.64
N PRO A 138 31.06 -3.52 -19.09
CA PRO A 138 32.07 -4.22 -18.27
C PRO A 138 33.36 -3.41 -18.04
N ASP A 139 33.46 -2.18 -18.55
CA ASP A 139 34.67 -1.36 -18.53
C ASP A 139 34.91 -0.60 -17.20
N TRP A 140 33.97 -0.65 -16.23
CA TRP A 140 34.20 -0.05 -14.90
C TRP A 140 35.19 -0.83 -14.02
N MET A 141 35.61 -2.03 -14.43
CA MET A 141 36.50 -2.91 -13.65
C MET A 141 37.99 -2.84 -14.06
N TYR A 142 38.33 -2.10 -15.13
CA TYR A 142 39.72 -1.86 -15.57
C TYR A 142 40.01 -0.35 -15.62
N GLY A 143 39.83 0.32 -14.48
CA GLY A 143 40.37 1.66 -14.22
C GLY A 143 41.64 1.59 -13.39
#